data_AF-A0A226E9C1-F1
#
_entry.id   AF-A0A226E9C1-F1
#
_cell.length_a   1.000
_cell.length_b   1.000
_cell.length_c   1.000
_cell.angle_alpha   90.00
_cell.angle_beta   90.00
_cell.angle_gamma   90.00
#
_symmetry.space_group_name_H-M   'P 1'
#
loop_
_entity.id
_entity.type
_entity.pdbx_description
1 polymer ?
#
loop_
_entity_poly.entity_id
_entity_poly.type
_entity_poly.pdbx_seq_one_letter_code
_entity_poly.pdbx_strand_id
1 'polypeptide(L)'
;MKKFVEEDIIILPNIENGPVWIGDLWNCQDSSLVGSKLFSSLGELDVHPLGDYAYDLTHIKSTKDRIKPLNVEGSLFLELLSGLIKVEGSAKYDFEDKSSSLEEELVCRYSLRTFRVEVVSNAVINDLVRDKILRERVPECPSSHANYEPG
;
A
#
# COMPACT_ATOMS: atom_id res chain seq x y z
N MET A 1 -16.77 12.45 -24.41
CA MET A 1 -15.33 12.29 -24.11
C MET A 1 -15.21 11.98 -22.63
N LYS A 2 -15.05 10.69 -22.26
CA LYS A 2 -14.87 10.29 -20.85
C LYS A 2 -13.43 10.68 -20.46
N LYS A 3 -13.28 11.54 -19.45
CA LYS A 3 -11.98 11.77 -18.82
C LYS A 3 -11.65 10.49 -18.06
N PHE A 4 -10.60 9.78 -18.48
CA PHE A 4 -9.98 8.77 -17.63
C PHE A 4 -9.28 9.55 -16.52
N VAL A 5 -9.82 9.46 -15.30
CA VAL A 5 -9.06 9.80 -14.11
C VAL A 5 -8.19 8.57 -13.88
N GLU A 6 -6.87 8.72 -14.04
CA GLU A 6 -5.94 7.74 -13.50
C GLU A 6 -6.14 7.76 -11.98
N GLU A 7 -6.75 6.70 -11.46
CA GLU A 7 -6.79 6.47 -10.03
C GLU A 7 -5.39 5.97 -9.65
N ASP A 8 -4.61 6.82 -9.00
CA ASP A 8 -3.33 6.42 -8.39
C ASP A 8 -3.64 5.50 -7.20
N ILE A 9 -3.74 4.21 -7.47
CA ILE A 9 -4.01 3.18 -6.46
C ILE A 9 -2.69 2.84 -5.76
N ILE A 10 -2.64 3.09 -4.45
CA ILE A 10 -1.54 2.64 -3.59
C ILE A 10 -1.83 1.20 -3.15
N ILE A 11 -0.95 0.27 -3.48
CA ILE A 11 -1.01 -1.12 -3.02
C ILE A 11 -0.02 -1.26 -1.86
N LEU A 12 -0.54 -1.54 -0.67
CA LEU A 12 0.29 -1.86 0.50
C LEU A 12 0.58 -3.37 0.53
N PRO A 13 1.82 -3.79 0.81
CA PRO A 13 2.11 -5.19 1.11
C PRO A 13 1.52 -5.53 2.48
N ASN A 14 1.66 -6.79 2.92
CA ASN A 14 1.27 -7.14 4.28
C ASN A 14 2.29 -6.55 5.27
N ILE A 15 1.88 -5.52 6.01
CA ILE A 15 2.73 -4.74 6.91
C ILE A 15 2.28 -4.90 8.35
N GLU A 16 3.25 -4.95 9.26
CA GLU A 16 3.04 -5.02 10.70
C GLU A 16 2.27 -3.78 11.16
N ASN A 17 1.15 -3.98 11.85
CA ASN A 17 0.23 -2.90 12.26
C ASN A 17 -0.34 -2.08 11.08
N GLY A 18 -0.45 -2.69 9.90
CA GLY A 18 -1.07 -2.10 8.72
C GLY A 18 -2.59 -2.10 8.73
N PRO A 19 -3.22 -1.52 7.69
CA PRO A 19 -4.65 -1.64 7.48
C PRO A 19 -5.03 -3.10 7.18
N VAL A 20 -5.87 -3.68 8.04
CA VAL A 20 -6.32 -5.08 7.93
C VAL A 20 -7.80 -5.15 7.52
N TRP A 21 -8.57 -4.10 7.79
CA TRP A 21 -9.99 -4.07 7.54
C TRP A 21 -10.36 -3.02 6.49
N ILE A 22 -11.44 -3.31 5.77
CA ILE A 22 -12.02 -2.37 4.82
C ILE A 22 -12.42 -1.07 5.51
N GLY A 23 -11.91 0.04 4.99
CA GLY A 23 -12.12 1.37 5.57
C GLY A 23 -11.15 1.73 6.70
N ASP A 24 -10.10 0.95 6.96
CA ASP A 24 -8.98 1.44 7.76
C ASP A 24 -8.34 2.66 7.09
N LEU A 25 -8.04 3.68 7.90
CA LEU A 25 -7.39 4.89 7.44
C LEU A 25 -5.88 4.79 7.68
N TRP A 26 -5.13 5.02 6.61
CA TRP A 26 -3.67 5.02 6.58
C TRP A 26 -3.13 6.43 6.44
N ASN A 27 -2.16 6.81 7.28
CA ASN A 27 -1.42 8.05 7.15
C ASN A 27 -0.15 7.80 6.33
N CYS A 28 -0.10 8.37 5.12
CA CYS A 28 1.05 8.23 4.23
C CYS A 28 2.26 9.09 4.64
N GLN A 29 2.14 9.99 5.62
CA GLN A 29 3.26 10.85 6.03
C GLN A 29 4.20 10.18 7.04
N ASP A 30 3.64 9.37 7.92
CA ASP A 30 4.36 8.66 8.98
C ASP A 30 4.20 7.14 8.91
N SER A 31 3.52 6.66 7.86
CA SER A 31 3.30 5.25 7.57
C SER A 31 2.65 4.52 8.75
N SER A 32 1.52 5.06 9.22
CA SER A 32 0.81 4.55 10.40
C SER A 32 -0.70 4.49 10.24
N LEU A 33 -1.36 3.67 11.07
CA LEU A 33 -2.81 3.65 11.20
C LEU A 33 -3.30 4.89 11.96
N VAL A 34 -4.29 5.58 11.38
CA VAL A 34 -4.93 6.75 12.03
C VAL A 34 -5.82 6.33 13.22
N GLY A 35 -6.18 5.05 13.31
CA GLY A 35 -7.02 4.49 14.39
C GLY A 35 -8.51 4.81 14.28
N SER A 36 -8.92 5.53 13.22
CA SER A 36 -10.33 5.78 12.87
C SER A 36 -10.71 4.99 11.62
N LYS A 37 -11.97 4.58 11.51
CA LYS A 37 -12.51 3.89 10.31
C LYS A 37 -13.25 4.88 9.42
N LEU A 38 -13.03 4.81 8.11
CA LEU A 38 -13.68 5.63 7.09
C LEU A 38 -15.20 5.47 7.13
N PHE A 39 -15.68 4.24 7.31
CA PHE A 39 -17.10 3.92 7.31
C PHE A 39 -17.63 3.70 8.73
N SER A 40 -18.80 4.28 9.03
CA SER A 40 -19.58 3.93 10.22
C SER A 40 -20.42 2.67 10.01
N SER A 41 -20.78 2.39 8.75
CA SER A 41 -21.41 1.15 8.30
C SER A 41 -20.90 0.80 6.91
N LEU A 42 -20.47 -0.45 6.73
CA LEU A 42 -19.97 -0.95 5.44
C LEU A 42 -21.09 -1.33 4.46
N GLY A 43 -22.33 -1.47 4.94
CA GLY A 43 -23.43 -1.91 4.10
C GLY A 43 -23.22 -3.33 3.58
N GLU A 44 -23.45 -3.53 2.28
CA GLU A 44 -23.23 -4.80 1.59
C GLU A 44 -21.82 -4.84 1.01
N LEU A 45 -21.17 -6.00 1.10
CA LEU A 45 -19.86 -6.24 0.51
C LEU A 45 -20.06 -7.06 -0.76
N ASP A 46 -19.41 -6.64 -1.83
CA ASP A 46 -19.30 -7.47 -3.02
C ASP A 46 -18.10 -8.39 -2.88
N VAL A 47 -18.34 -9.70 -3.01
CA VAL A 47 -17.33 -10.73 -2.83
C VAL A 47 -17.17 -11.48 -4.14
N HIS A 48 -16.07 -11.24 -4.82
CA HIS A 48 -15.74 -11.89 -6.07
C HIS A 48 -14.75 -13.04 -5.82
N PRO A 49 -15.16 -14.31 -6.02
CA PRO A 49 -14.22 -15.43 -5.95
C PRO A 49 -13.17 -15.29 -7.05
N LEU A 50 -11.91 -15.47 -6.66
CA LEU A 50 -10.75 -15.53 -7.53
C LEU A 50 -10.24 -16.97 -7.55
N GLY A 51 -9.91 -17.46 -8.74
CA GLY A 51 -9.31 -18.79 -8.95
C GLY A 51 -7.83 -18.69 -9.30
N ASP A 52 -7.18 -17.60 -8.89
CA ASP A 52 -5.87 -17.22 -9.41
C ASP A 52 -4.77 -17.82 -8.55
N TYR A 53 -3.93 -18.65 -9.15
CA TYR A 53 -2.72 -19.16 -8.53
C TYR A 53 -1.53 -19.00 -9.46
N ALA A 54 -0.37 -18.75 -8.88
CA ALA A 54 0.88 -18.58 -9.59
C ALA A 54 2.05 -19.16 -8.80
N TYR A 55 3.05 -19.63 -9.52
CA TYR A 55 4.35 -20.02 -8.96
C TYR A 55 5.42 -19.14 -9.59
N ASP A 56 6.35 -18.65 -8.78
CA ASP A 56 7.50 -17.89 -9.23
C ASP A 56 8.78 -18.50 -8.63
N LEU A 57 9.75 -18.79 -9.47
CA LEU A 57 11.06 -19.29 -9.04
C LEU A 57 12.10 -18.20 -9.30
N THR A 58 12.58 -17.58 -8.23
CA THR A 58 13.52 -16.47 -8.29
C THR A 58 14.88 -16.90 -7.75
N HIS A 59 15.94 -16.65 -8.53
CA HIS A 59 17.31 -16.66 -8.00
C HIS A 59 17.57 -15.32 -7.30
N ILE A 60 17.77 -15.37 -5.99
CA ILE A 60 18.03 -14.20 -5.18
C ILE A 60 19.50 -13.81 -5.30
N LYS A 61 19.77 -12.65 -5.92
CA LYS A 61 21.13 -12.09 -6.05
C LYS A 61 21.30 -10.78 -5.29
N SER A 62 20.19 -10.15 -4.92
CA SER A 62 20.17 -8.84 -4.32
C SER A 62 18.90 -8.63 -3.48
N THR A 63 18.93 -7.61 -2.63
CA THR A 63 17.74 -7.12 -1.90
C THR A 63 16.62 -6.72 -2.86
N LYS A 64 16.93 -6.30 -4.10
CA LYS A 64 15.91 -5.98 -5.10
C LYS A 64 15.09 -7.20 -5.53
N ASP A 65 15.73 -8.38 -5.64
CA ASP A 65 15.06 -9.64 -5.99
C ASP A 65 14.12 -10.12 -4.87
N ARG A 66 14.44 -9.73 -3.64
CA ARG A 66 13.62 -9.96 -2.44
C ARG A 66 12.40 -9.05 -2.37
N ILE A 67 12.55 -7.78 -2.75
CA ILE A 67 11.47 -6.78 -2.63
C ILE A 67 10.51 -6.79 -3.82
N LYS A 68 10.99 -7.14 -5.02
CA LYS A 68 10.17 -7.15 -6.25
C LYS A 68 8.78 -7.82 -6.12
N PRO A 69 8.63 -8.98 -5.46
CA PRO A 69 7.32 -9.65 -5.31
C PRO A 69 6.33 -8.91 -4.42
N LEU A 70 6.81 -8.01 -3.55
CA LEU A 70 5.95 -7.22 -2.65
C LEU A 70 5.19 -6.12 -3.41
N ASN A 71 5.52 -5.87 -4.68
CA ASN A 71 4.91 -4.86 -5.53
C ASN A 71 4.87 -3.47 -4.87
N VAL A 72 5.93 -3.14 -4.13
CA VAL A 72 6.12 -1.82 -3.50
C VAL A 72 6.90 -0.92 -4.44
N GLU A 73 6.42 0.30 -4.62
CA GLU A 73 7.03 1.29 -5.51
C GLU A 73 7.16 2.65 -4.80
N GLY A 74 7.95 3.56 -5.38
CA GLY A 74 8.03 4.95 -4.93
C GLY A 74 8.48 5.14 -3.48
N SER A 75 7.74 5.99 -2.73
CA SER A 75 8.06 6.30 -1.32
C SER A 75 7.93 5.07 -0.42
N LEU A 76 6.95 4.19 -0.67
CA LEU A 76 6.71 2.99 0.12
C LEU A 76 7.93 2.04 0.11
N PHE A 77 8.63 1.96 -1.03
CA PHE A 77 9.88 1.21 -1.14
C PHE A 77 10.98 1.78 -0.22
N LEU A 78 11.09 3.11 -0.15
CA LEU A 78 12.07 3.77 0.74
C LEU A 78 11.69 3.62 2.22
N GLU A 79 10.40 3.74 2.54
CA GLU A 79 9.89 3.55 3.90
C GLU A 79 10.18 2.14 4.39
N LEU A 80 9.98 1.15 3.54
CA LEU A 80 10.31 -0.24 3.81
C LEU A 80 11.83 -0.46 4.01
N LEU A 81 12.67 0.09 3.13
CA LEU A 81 14.13 -0.01 3.27
C LEU A 81 14.67 0.71 4.50
N SER A 82 14.06 1.83 4.89
CA SER A 82 14.43 2.59 6.09
C SER A 82 13.97 1.92 7.39
N GLY A 83 13.12 0.89 7.31
CA GLY A 83 12.51 0.23 8.45
C GLY A 83 11.37 1.01 9.11
N LEU A 84 10.88 2.09 8.47
CA LEU A 84 9.69 2.82 8.91
C LEU A 84 8.46 1.92 8.85
N ILE A 85 8.36 1.12 7.79
CA ILE A 85 7.39 0.05 7.66
C ILE A 85 8.11 -1.29 7.81
N LYS A 86 7.48 -2.21 8.54
CA LYS A 86 7.94 -3.60 8.65
C LYS A 86 6.92 -4.51 8.01
N VAL A 87 7.39 -5.51 7.28
CA VAL A 87 6.53 -6.52 6.64
C VAL A 87 6.25 -7.68 7.59
N GLU A 88 5.10 -8.32 7.42
CA GLU A 88 4.68 -9.47 8.21
C GLU A 88 4.27 -10.67 7.34
N GLY A 89 4.03 -11.82 8.00
CA GLY A 89 3.63 -13.05 7.32
C GLY A 89 4.68 -13.54 6.32
N SER A 90 4.24 -13.94 5.12
CA SER A 90 5.14 -14.43 4.06
C SER A 90 6.11 -13.36 3.56
N ALA A 91 5.71 -12.08 3.57
CA ALA A 91 6.57 -10.97 3.17
C ALA A 91 7.79 -10.78 4.09
N LYS A 92 7.68 -11.23 5.35
CA LYS A 92 8.81 -11.20 6.31
C LYS A 92 9.96 -12.11 5.88
N TYR A 93 9.65 -13.28 5.29
CA TYR A 93 10.68 -14.19 4.78
C TYR A 93 11.53 -13.53 3.70
N ASP A 94 10.90 -12.76 2.80
CA ASP A 94 11.61 -12.02 1.76
C ASP A 94 12.59 -10.99 2.37
N PHE A 95 12.28 -10.43 3.54
CA PHE A 95 13.10 -9.45 4.26
C PHE A 95 14.15 -10.05 5.21
N GLU A 96 14.14 -11.36 5.46
CA GLU A 96 15.18 -12.00 6.26
C GLU A 96 16.48 -12.12 5.45
N ASP A 97 17.44 -11.26 5.77
CA ASP A 97 18.74 -11.25 5.11
C ASP A 97 19.60 -12.42 5.59
N LYS A 98 19.83 -13.39 4.70
CA LYS A 98 20.85 -14.44 4.87
C LYS A 98 22.06 -14.05 4.04
N SER A 99 22.95 -13.26 4.62
CA SER A 99 24.18 -12.85 3.95
C SER A 99 25.26 -13.91 4.11
N SER A 100 25.34 -14.82 3.14
CA SER A 100 26.51 -15.68 2.95
C SER A 100 26.99 -15.51 1.52
N SER A 101 28.18 -14.92 1.33
CA SER A 101 28.75 -14.65 0.00
C SER A 101 29.16 -15.91 -0.75
N LEU A 102 29.02 -17.08 -0.13
CA LEU A 102 29.37 -18.39 -0.66
C LEU A 102 28.13 -19.26 -0.96
N GLU A 103 26.93 -18.75 -0.68
CA GLU A 103 25.67 -19.47 -0.88
C GLU A 103 24.90 -18.85 -2.05
N GLU A 104 24.29 -19.71 -2.86
CA GLU A 104 23.28 -19.32 -3.83
C GLU A 104 21.89 -19.66 -3.28
N GLU A 105 20.94 -18.74 -3.41
CA GLU A 105 19.60 -18.92 -2.89
C GLU A 105 18.56 -18.88 -4.02
N LEU A 106 17.76 -19.93 -4.09
CA LEU A 106 16.60 -20.04 -4.98
C LEU A 106 15.33 -20.04 -4.12
N VAL A 107 14.45 -19.09 -4.37
CA VAL A 107 13.16 -18.98 -3.67
C VAL A 107 12.03 -19.36 -4.64
N CYS A 108 11.24 -20.36 -4.26
CA CYS A 108 10.00 -20.72 -4.94
C CYS A 108 8.82 -20.10 -4.16
N ARG A 109 8.11 -19.15 -4.79
CA ARG A 109 6.94 -18.49 -4.22
C ARG A 109 5.69 -19.08 -4.83
N TYR A 110 4.75 -19.45 -3.96
CA TYR A 110 3.40 -19.81 -4.34
C TYR A 110 2.46 -18.68 -3.94
N SER A 111 1.76 -18.10 -4.93
CA SER A 111 0.76 -17.07 -4.74
C SER A 111 -0.61 -17.63 -5.04
N LEU A 112 -1.54 -17.49 -4.10
CA LEU A 112 -2.94 -17.87 -4.26
C LEU A 112 -3.82 -16.69 -3.88
N ARG A 113 -4.68 -16.25 -4.80
CA ARG A 113 -5.71 -15.24 -4.53
C ARG A 113 -7.07 -15.92 -4.63
N THR A 114 -7.80 -15.94 -3.52
CA THR A 114 -9.05 -16.69 -3.38
C THR A 114 -10.29 -15.84 -3.53
N PHE A 115 -10.26 -14.60 -3.06
CA PHE A 115 -11.37 -13.66 -3.15
C PHE A 115 -10.87 -12.23 -3.29
N ARG A 116 -11.64 -11.41 -4.00
CA ARG A 116 -11.58 -9.96 -3.91
C ARG A 116 -12.84 -9.48 -3.21
N VAL A 117 -12.68 -8.60 -2.23
CA VAL A 117 -13.81 -8.02 -1.50
C VAL A 117 -13.80 -6.51 -1.73
N GLU A 118 -14.91 -5.98 -2.20
CA GLU A 118 -15.08 -4.55 -2.51
C GLU A 118 -16.30 -3.98 -1.76
N VAL A 119 -16.25 -2.68 -1.47
CA VAL A 119 -17.36 -1.97 -0.82
C VAL A 119 -18.35 -1.50 -1.87
N VAL A 120 -19.62 -1.82 -1.68
CA VAL A 120 -20.71 -1.33 -2.54
C VAL A 120 -21.13 0.07 -2.10
N SER A 121 -21.71 0.85 -3.02
CA SER A 121 -22.06 2.27 -2.85
C SER A 121 -23.02 2.62 -1.70
N ASN A 122 -23.49 1.65 -0.91
CA ASN A 122 -24.35 1.86 0.25
C ASN A 122 -23.58 2.02 1.58
N ALA A 123 -22.25 1.98 1.56
CA ALA A 123 -21.45 2.28 2.74
C ALA A 123 -21.67 3.73 3.22
N VAL A 124 -21.76 3.90 4.52
CA VAL A 124 -21.97 5.20 5.17
C VAL A 124 -20.63 5.68 5.73
N ILE A 125 -20.15 6.81 5.22
CA ILE A 125 -18.94 7.47 5.72
C ILE A 125 -19.20 7.95 7.16
N ASN A 126 -18.24 7.72 8.04
CA ASN A 126 -18.25 8.20 9.42
C ASN A 126 -18.24 9.74 9.46
N ASP A 127 -19.23 10.34 10.11
CA ASP A 127 -19.38 11.80 10.16
C ASP A 127 -18.17 12.52 10.77
N LEU A 128 -17.50 11.92 11.77
CA LEU A 128 -16.29 12.49 12.35
C LEU A 128 -15.13 12.53 11.34
N VAL A 129 -14.99 11.48 10.53
CA VAL A 129 -13.95 11.41 9.49
C VAL A 129 -14.30 12.38 8.36
N ARG A 130 -15.56 12.41 7.93
CA ARG A 130 -16.07 13.37 6.93
C ARG A 130 -15.77 14.80 7.37
N ASP A 131 -16.08 15.13 8.62
CA ASP A 131 -15.83 16.47 9.17
C ASP A 131 -14.34 16.81 9.18
N LYS A 132 -13.46 15.87 9.56
CA LYS A 132 -12.00 16.08 9.49
C LYS A 132 -11.54 16.36 8.07
N ILE A 133 -11.94 15.53 7.10
CA ILE A 133 -11.57 15.70 5.67
C ILE A 133 -12.07 17.05 5.14
N LEU A 134 -13.29 17.44 5.48
CA LEU A 134 -13.89 18.69 4.98
C LEU A 134 -13.33 19.94 5.66
N ARG A 135 -12.92 19.84 6.94
CA ARG A 135 -12.35 20.95 7.70
C ARG A 135 -10.86 21.14 7.42
N GLU A 136 -10.12 20.08 7.12
CA GLU A 136 -8.69 20.11 6.78
C GLU A 136 -8.43 20.45 5.30
N ARG A 137 -9.19 21.39 4.70
CA ARG A 137 -8.87 21.86 3.33
C ARG A 137 -7.41 22.35 3.26
N VAL A 138 -6.62 21.52 2.57
CA VAL A 138 -5.36 21.78 1.86
C VAL A 138 -4.89 23.24 1.99
N PRO A 139 -3.78 23.54 2.70
CA PRO A 139 -3.13 24.82 2.50
C PRO A 139 -2.80 24.92 1.01
N GLU A 140 -3.26 25.98 0.34
CA GLU A 140 -2.93 26.25 -1.04
C GLU A 140 -1.41 26.11 -1.20
N CYS A 141 -0.96 25.19 -2.08
CA CYS A 141 0.44 25.17 -2.50
C CYS A 141 0.80 26.60 -2.92
N PRO A 142 1.80 27.25 -2.30
CA PRO A 142 2.22 28.56 -2.74
C PRO A 142 2.61 28.43 -4.21
N SER A 143 1.88 29.11 -5.07
CA SER A 143 2.18 29.18 -6.49
C SER A 143 3.61 29.68 -6.60
N SER A 144 4.50 28.84 -7.14
CA SER A 144 5.87 29.22 -7.45
C SER A 144 5.86 30.15 -8.66
N HIS A 145 5.38 31.37 -8.48
CA HIS A 145 5.81 32.50 -9.28
C HIS A 145 7.15 32.95 -8.72
N ALA A 146 8.20 32.18 -9.04
CA ALA A 146 9.54 32.71 -9.02
C ALA A 146 9.59 33.80 -10.09
N ASN A 147 9.49 35.06 -9.67
CA ASN A 147 9.88 36.20 -10.47
C ASN A 147 11.37 36.02 -10.79
N TYR A 148 11.66 35.59 -12.01
CA TYR A 148 13.00 35.61 -12.57
C TYR A 148 13.22 37.00 -13.15
N GLU A 149 13.86 37.89 -12.39
CA GLU A 149 14.42 39.14 -12.92
C GLU A 149 15.82 38.84 -13.50
N PRO A 150 16.07 39.07 -14.79
CA PRO A 150 17.40 38.99 -15.35
C PRO A 150 18.16 40.29 -15.05
N GLY A 151 19.27 40.17 -14.30
CA GLY A 151 20.31 41.18 -14.15
C GLY A 151 21.64 40.65 -14.65
#